data_AF-B3NML5-F1
#
_entry.id   AF-B3NML5-F1
#
_cell.length_a   1.000
_cell.length_b   1.000
_cell.length_c   1.000
_cell.angle_alpha   90.00
_cell.angle_beta   90.00
_cell.angle_gamma   90.00
#
_symmetry.space_group_name_H-M   'P 1'
#
loop_
_entity.id
_entity.type
_entity.pdbx_description
1 polymer ?
#
loop_
_entity_poly.entity_id
_entity_poly.type
_entity_poly.pdbx_seq_one_letter_code
_entity_poly.pdbx_strand_id
1 'polypeptide(L)'
;MAHFMLSSVFLVLFLSLVNSSPTTSVTKFVPPINDNGVVLVPSEKKYSLRIDLDGSTRDEIVEQIAPDLLQVKGTFFQRFPGSINLLVTYEAGPNGYVAKYSLSRQSYLTPAQQLQPIVLKTAAG
;
A
#
# COMPACT_ATOMS: atom_id res chain seq x y z
N MET A 1 -32.53 -54.15 7.73
CA MET A 1 -31.18 -53.55 7.90
C MET A 1 -30.94 -52.55 6.76
N ALA A 2 -31.58 -51.37 6.81
CA ALA A 2 -31.60 -50.41 5.70
C ALA A 2 -30.94 -49.05 6.04
N HIS A 3 -30.03 -49.02 7.02
CA HIS A 3 -29.43 -47.76 7.50
C HIS A 3 -28.01 -47.47 6.95
N PHE A 4 -27.37 -48.40 6.26
CA PHE A 4 -25.98 -48.20 5.78
C PHE A 4 -25.86 -47.53 4.41
N MET A 5 -26.91 -47.50 3.59
CA MET A 5 -26.84 -46.93 2.23
C MET A 5 -27.01 -45.40 2.21
N LEU A 6 -27.65 -44.81 3.22
CA LEU A 6 -27.86 -43.36 3.29
C LEU A 6 -26.55 -42.59 3.58
N SER A 7 -25.61 -43.23 4.30
CA SER A 7 -24.34 -42.63 4.72
C SER A 7 -23.36 -42.45 3.57
N SER A 8 -23.30 -43.42 2.63
CA SER A 8 -22.39 -43.34 1.48
C SER A 8 -22.78 -42.25 0.49
N VAL A 9 -24.08 -42.03 0.27
CA VAL A 9 -24.55 -40.98 -0.66
C VAL A 9 -24.30 -39.59 -0.08
N PHE A 10 -24.52 -39.41 1.22
CA PHE A 10 -24.19 -38.16 1.92
C PHE A 10 -22.69 -37.86 1.88
N LEU A 11 -21.83 -38.87 2.06
CA LEU A 11 -20.38 -38.71 2.01
C LEU A 11 -19.90 -38.23 0.64
N VAL A 12 -20.42 -38.81 -0.45
CA VAL A 12 -20.09 -38.42 -1.82
C VAL A 12 -20.61 -37.02 -2.15
N LEU A 13 -21.78 -36.63 -1.62
CA LEU A 13 -22.32 -35.28 -1.77
C LEU A 13 -21.47 -34.22 -1.07
N PHE A 14 -20.90 -34.52 0.10
CA PHE A 14 -19.97 -33.62 0.78
C PHE A 14 -18.64 -33.50 0.04
N LEU A 15 -18.11 -34.59 -0.51
CA LEU A 15 -16.86 -34.59 -1.29
C LEU A 15 -16.96 -33.79 -2.60
N SER A 16 -18.11 -33.80 -3.28
CA SER A 16 -18.35 -33.00 -4.48
C SER A 16 -18.63 -31.52 -4.17
N LEU A 17 -19.09 -31.20 -2.96
CA LEU A 17 -19.28 -29.81 -2.51
C LEU A 17 -17.95 -29.10 -2.24
N VAL A 18 -16.93 -29.79 -1.73
CA VAL A 18 -15.60 -29.19 -1.49
C VAL A 18 -14.87 -28.88 -2.80
N ASN A 19 -15.11 -29.67 -3.86
CA ASN A 19 -14.47 -29.50 -5.17
C ASN A 19 -15.21 -28.56 -6.13
N SER A 20 -16.36 -28.00 -5.72
CA SER A 20 -17.18 -27.11 -6.58
C SER A 20 -17.11 -25.64 -6.20
N SER A 21 -16.23 -25.25 -5.25
CA SER A 21 -15.95 -23.84 -5.03
C SER A 21 -15.19 -23.29 -6.24
N PRO A 22 -15.76 -22.36 -7.02
CA PRO A 22 -15.02 -21.71 -8.08
C PRO A 22 -13.87 -20.93 -7.42
N THR A 23 -12.65 -21.11 -7.90
CA THR A 23 -11.49 -20.26 -7.63
C THR A 23 -11.68 -18.89 -8.30
N THR A 24 -12.85 -18.29 -8.14
CA THR A 24 -13.21 -17.01 -8.75
C THR A 24 -12.67 -15.88 -7.90
N SER A 25 -11.51 -15.40 -8.35
CA SER A 25 -11.00 -14.04 -8.25
C SER A 25 -10.95 -13.42 -6.85
N VAL A 26 -9.72 -13.11 -6.45
CA VAL A 26 -9.29 -12.42 -5.21
C VAL A 26 -9.99 -11.06 -4.98
N THR A 27 -10.79 -10.59 -5.93
CA THR A 27 -11.55 -9.35 -5.89
C THR A 27 -12.78 -9.33 -4.99
N LYS A 28 -13.34 -10.49 -4.63
CA LYS A 28 -14.65 -10.52 -3.95
C LYS A 28 -14.60 -10.18 -2.44
N PHE A 29 -13.42 -10.18 -1.81
CA PHE A 29 -13.34 -10.27 -0.35
C PHE A 29 -13.02 -8.99 0.41
N VAL A 30 -12.66 -7.89 -0.25
CA VAL A 30 -12.25 -6.67 0.46
C VAL A 30 -13.35 -5.61 0.38
N PRO A 31 -14.11 -5.35 1.45
CA PRO A 31 -15.10 -4.28 1.47
C PRO A 31 -14.40 -2.91 1.42
N PRO A 32 -15.04 -1.89 0.84
CA PRO A 32 -14.55 -0.52 0.95
C PRO A 32 -14.54 -0.08 2.42
N ILE A 33 -13.51 0.66 2.81
CA ILE A 33 -13.36 1.26 4.15
C ILE A 33 -13.10 2.74 3.96
N ASN A 34 -13.73 3.58 4.76
CA ASN A 34 -13.42 5.01 4.87
C ASN A 34 -13.73 5.45 6.30
N ASP A 35 -12.77 5.24 7.19
CA ASP A 35 -12.94 5.49 8.61
C ASP A 35 -11.60 5.84 9.28
N ASN A 36 -11.60 6.80 10.20
CA ASN A 36 -10.47 7.13 11.07
C ASN A 36 -9.10 7.23 10.36
N GLY A 37 -9.05 7.92 9.21
CA GLY A 37 -7.82 8.09 8.43
C GLY A 37 -7.43 6.88 7.58
N VAL A 38 -8.22 5.79 7.60
CA VAL A 38 -8.04 4.61 6.76
C VAL A 38 -9.05 4.64 5.61
N VAL A 39 -8.54 4.60 4.39
CA VAL A 39 -9.33 4.51 3.15
C VAL A 39 -8.90 3.27 2.39
N LEU A 40 -9.83 2.35 2.14
CA LEU A 40 -9.63 1.19 1.29
C LEU A 40 -10.63 1.25 0.15
N VAL A 41 -10.12 1.28 -1.07
CA VAL A 41 -10.93 1.27 -2.30
C VAL A 41 -10.65 -0.02 -3.08
N PRO A 42 -11.56 -1.00 -3.06
CA PRO A 42 -11.46 -2.18 -3.89
C PRO A 42 -11.81 -1.85 -5.35
N SER A 43 -11.22 -2.60 -6.28
CA SER A 43 -11.46 -2.52 -7.71
C SER A 43 -11.22 -3.89 -8.36
N GLU A 44 -11.45 -4.03 -9.66
CA GLU A 44 -11.24 -5.31 -10.34
C GLU A 44 -9.74 -5.66 -10.35
N LYS A 45 -9.43 -6.78 -9.71
CA LYS A 45 -8.14 -7.41 -9.43
C LYS A 45 -7.17 -6.55 -8.65
N LYS A 46 -7.65 -5.49 -7.99
CA LYS A 46 -6.77 -4.61 -7.23
C LYS A 46 -7.48 -3.94 -6.07
N TYR A 47 -6.75 -3.49 -5.07
CA TYR A 47 -7.24 -2.53 -4.08
C TYR A 47 -6.18 -1.48 -3.79
N SER A 48 -6.63 -0.27 -3.47
CA SER A 48 -5.77 0.77 -2.91
C SER A 48 -6.09 0.95 -1.43
N LEU A 49 -5.06 0.99 -0.60
CA LEU A 49 -5.11 1.29 0.82
C LEU A 49 -4.36 2.59 1.07
N ARG A 50 -5.00 3.52 1.76
CA ARG A 50 -4.39 4.73 2.29
C ARG A 50 -4.64 4.80 3.79
N ILE A 51 -3.60 5.08 4.55
CA ILE A 51 -3.66 5.27 6.00
C ILE A 51 -2.96 6.59 6.31
N ASP A 52 -3.70 7.56 6.83
CA ASP A 52 -3.20 8.82 7.35
C ASP A 52 -3.28 8.79 8.89
N LEU A 53 -2.13 8.76 9.55
CA LEU A 53 -2.00 8.73 11.00
C LEU A 53 -0.97 9.77 11.44
N ASP A 54 -1.41 10.79 12.17
CA ASP A 54 -0.58 11.76 12.91
C ASP A 54 0.84 11.98 12.38
N GLY A 55 0.93 12.66 11.23
CA GLY A 55 2.22 13.02 10.62
C GLY A 55 2.88 11.91 9.79
N SER A 56 2.22 10.77 9.62
CA SER A 56 2.62 9.67 8.76
C SER A 56 1.51 9.30 7.78
N THR A 57 1.91 8.94 6.56
CA THR A 57 0.99 8.45 5.52
C THR A 57 1.53 7.16 4.95
N ARG A 58 0.66 6.17 4.77
CA ARG A 58 0.96 4.96 4.01
C ARG A 58 -0.03 4.86 2.87
N ASP A 59 0.48 4.77 1.65
CA ASP A 59 -0.30 4.45 0.44
C ASP A 59 0.18 3.11 -0.10
N GLU A 60 -0.74 2.25 -0.50
CA GLU A 60 -0.45 0.92 -1.02
C GLU A 60 -1.45 0.55 -2.11
N ILE A 61 -0.96 -0.08 -3.17
CA ILE A 61 -1.76 -0.70 -4.20
C ILE A 61 -1.38 -2.17 -4.22
N VAL A 62 -2.38 -3.03 -4.12
CA VAL A 62 -2.23 -4.47 -4.29
C VAL A 62 -2.98 -4.87 -5.54
N GLU A 63 -2.30 -5.58 -6.44
CA GLU A 63 -2.81 -6.00 -7.74
C GLU A 63 -2.58 -7.49 -7.93
N GLN A 64 -3.60 -8.19 -8.41
CA GLN A 64 -3.48 -9.57 -8.87
C GLN A 64 -2.96 -9.58 -10.31
N ILE A 65 -1.68 -9.91 -10.47
CA ILE A 65 -0.98 -9.91 -11.76
C ILE A 65 -1.13 -11.25 -12.51
N ALA A 66 -1.48 -12.33 -11.80
CA ALA A 66 -1.83 -13.64 -12.37
C ALA A 66 -2.74 -14.40 -11.38
N PRO A 67 -3.36 -15.54 -11.76
CA PRO A 67 -4.06 -16.39 -10.81
C PRO A 67 -3.18 -16.69 -9.60
N ASP A 68 -3.69 -16.40 -8.40
CA ASP A 68 -3.02 -16.56 -7.11
C ASP A 68 -1.69 -15.79 -6.93
N LEU A 69 -1.40 -14.82 -7.81
CA LEU A 69 -0.17 -14.04 -7.77
C LEU A 69 -0.47 -12.55 -7.54
N LEU A 70 -0.01 -12.04 -6.40
CA LEU A 70 -0.18 -10.65 -6.00
C LEU A 70 1.12 -9.87 -6.16
N GLN A 71 1.00 -8.61 -6.59
CA GLN A 71 2.03 -7.60 -6.51
C GLN A 71 1.54 -6.45 -5.63
N VAL A 72 2.38 -6.02 -4.71
CA VAL A 72 2.16 -4.90 -3.81
C VAL A 72 3.14 -3.80 -4.16
N LYS A 73 2.66 -2.57 -4.32
CA LYS A 73 3.49 -1.37 -4.45
C LYS A 73 3.01 -0.37 -3.43
N GLY A 74 3.92 0.16 -2.62
CA GLY A 74 3.54 1.10 -1.58
C GLY A 74 4.58 2.15 -1.28
N THR A 75 4.10 3.20 -0.63
CA THR A 75 4.90 4.31 -0.13
C THR A 75 4.53 4.57 1.31
N PHE A 76 5.53 4.74 2.17
CA PHE A 76 5.37 5.17 3.55
C PHE A 76 6.13 6.48 3.74
N PHE A 77 5.44 7.47 4.25
CA PHE A 77 5.99 8.77 4.59
C PHE A 77 5.82 9.01 6.08
N GLN A 78 6.86 9.47 6.75
CA GLN A 78 6.83 9.80 8.18
C GLN A 78 7.60 11.07 8.45
N ARG A 79 6.96 12.01 9.15
CA ARG A 79 7.62 13.19 9.71
C ARG A 79 8.13 12.90 11.11
N PHE A 80 9.37 13.31 11.37
CA PHE A 80 9.97 13.32 12.69
C PHE A 80 10.19 14.76 13.18
N PRO A 81 10.32 14.98 14.50
CA PRO A 81 10.77 16.25 15.04
C PRO A 81 12.08 16.74 14.39
N GLY A 82 12.26 18.06 14.30
CA GLY A 82 13.45 18.66 13.68
C GLY A 82 13.42 18.68 12.15
N SER A 83 12.22 18.68 11.56
CA SER A 83 12.00 18.77 10.10
C SER A 83 12.68 17.65 9.31
N ILE A 84 12.77 16.47 9.90
CA ILE A 84 13.30 15.26 9.27
C ILE A 84 12.12 14.46 8.72
N ASN A 85 12.23 14.00 7.48
CA ASN A 85 11.22 13.18 6.83
C ASN A 85 11.85 11.88 6.34
N LEU A 86 11.17 10.76 6.58
CA LEU A 86 11.48 9.47 5.97
C LEU A 86 10.46 9.19 4.88
N LEU A 87 10.94 8.86 3.69
CA LEU A 87 10.16 8.28 2.60
C LEU A 87 10.68 6.86 2.35
N VAL A 88 9.79 5.89 2.41
CA VAL A 88 10.05 4.51 2.02
C VAL A 88 9.18 4.20 0.81
N THR A 89 9.79 3.68 -0.24
CA THR A 89 9.05 3.12 -1.39
C THR A 89 9.37 1.64 -1.47
N TYR A 90 8.36 0.79 -1.59
CA TYR A 90 8.55 -0.65 -1.58
C TYR A 90 7.69 -1.34 -2.61
N GLU A 91 8.20 -2.47 -3.08
CA GLU A 91 7.50 -3.40 -3.96
C GLU A 91 7.66 -4.82 -3.38
N ALA A 92 6.58 -5.58 -3.34
CA ALA A 92 6.58 -6.98 -2.97
C ALA A 92 5.85 -7.80 -4.04
N GLY A 93 6.41 -8.93 -4.44
CA GLY A 93 5.78 -9.79 -5.43
C GLY A 93 6.62 -11.04 -5.73
N PRO A 94 6.49 -11.62 -6.93
CA PRO A 94 7.18 -12.85 -7.30
C PRO A 94 8.71 -12.73 -7.28
N ASN A 95 9.21 -11.51 -7.50
CA ASN A 95 10.64 -11.18 -7.51
C ASN A 95 11.20 -10.88 -6.11
N GLY A 96 10.41 -11.11 -5.05
CA GLY A 96 10.76 -10.82 -3.67
C GLY A 96 10.31 -9.43 -3.21
N TYR A 97 10.90 -8.99 -2.10
CA TYR A 97 10.63 -7.70 -1.48
C TYR A 97 11.81 -6.75 -1.69
N VAL A 98 11.52 -5.54 -2.18
CA VAL A 98 12.51 -4.48 -2.34
C VAL A 98 11.97 -3.22 -1.72
N ALA A 99 12.78 -2.55 -0.90
CA ALA A 99 12.47 -1.25 -0.32
C ALA A 99 13.62 -0.26 -0.55
N LYS A 100 13.26 0.99 -0.83
CA LYS A 100 14.17 2.12 -0.96
C LYS A 100 13.81 3.16 0.09
N TYR A 101 14.82 3.67 0.78
CA TYR A 101 14.68 4.60 1.89
C TYR A 101 15.33 5.94 1.52
N SER A 102 14.62 7.03 1.78
CA SER A 102 15.12 8.38 1.60
C SER A 102 14.84 9.18 2.87
N LEU A 103 15.91 9.61 3.54
CA LEU A 103 15.84 10.49 4.69
C LEU A 103 16.20 11.91 4.25
N SER A 104 15.29 12.86 4.40
CA SER A 104 15.54 14.27 4.12
C SER A 104 15.41 15.10 5.39
N ARG A 105 16.21 16.15 5.51
CA ARG A 105 16.06 17.17 6.54
C ARG A 105 15.79 18.49 5.84
N GLN A 106 14.68 19.14 6.17
CA GLN A 106 14.43 20.50 5.72
C GLN A 106 15.35 21.43 6.52
N SER A 107 16.56 21.67 6.00
CA SER A 107 17.37 22.79 6.46
C SER A 107 16.73 24.08 5.92
N TYR A 108 16.34 24.99 6.81
CA TYR A 108 16.04 26.37 6.45
C TYR A 108 17.34 26.99 5.92
N LEU A 109 17.64 26.77 4.64
CA LEU A 109 18.51 27.69 3.93
C LEU A 109 17.69 28.98 3.85
N THR A 110 18.02 29.95 4.70
CA THR A 110 17.69 31.33 4.41
C THR A 110 18.03 31.54 2.92
N PRO A 111 17.09 32.03 2.10
CA PRO A 111 17.45 32.41 0.73
C PRO A 111 18.64 33.33 0.89
N ALA A 112 19.79 32.96 0.31
CA ALA A 112 20.95 33.82 0.35
C ALA A 112 20.47 35.19 -0.14
N GLN A 113 20.46 36.18 0.74
CA GLN A 113 19.96 37.50 0.40
C GLN A 113 20.89 38.02 -0.68
N GLN A 114 20.46 37.87 -1.93
CA GLN A 114 21.22 38.24 -3.09
C GLN A 114 21.24 39.76 -3.08
N LEU A 115 22.27 40.34 -2.46
CA LEU A 115 22.47 41.78 -2.42
C LEU A 115 22.51 42.24 -3.88
N GLN A 116 21.57 43.11 -4.25
CA GLN A 116 21.50 43.67 -5.58
C GLN A 116 22.86 44.30 -5.90
N PRO A 117 23.47 44.02 -7.06
CA PRO A 117 24.82 44.51 -7.41
C PRO A 117 24.99 46.03 -7.28
N ILE A 118 23.88 46.77 -7.34
CA ILE A 118 23.86 48.21 -7.17
C ILE A 118 24.31 48.67 -5.77
N VAL A 119 24.07 47.85 -4.73
CA VAL A 119 24.50 48.13 -3.35
C VAL A 119 26.01 47.88 -3.20
N LEU A 120 26.58 46.95 -3.97
CA LEU A 120 28.03 46.68 -3.99
C LEU A 120 28.83 47.79 -4.70
N LYS A 121 28.19 48.55 -5.60
CA LYS A 121 28.85 49.66 -6.31
C LYS A 121 28.95 50.96 -5.51
N THR A 122 28.09 51.18 -4.52
CA THR A 122 28.12 52.42 -3.73
C THR A 122 29.14 52.41 -2.60
N ALA A 123 29.75 51.25 -2.31
CA ALA A 123 30.75 51.08 -1.25
C ALA A 123 32.21 51.13 -1.74
N ALA A 124 32.44 51.11 -3.05
CA ALA A 124 33.73 51.39 -3.66
C ALA A 124 33.67 52.80 -4.23
N GLY A 125 34.07 53.77 -3.40
CA GLY A 125 34.05 55.20 -3.72
C GLY A 125 34.87 55.60 -4.95
#